data_AF-A0A955GHR2-F1
#
_entry.id   AF-A0A955GHR2-F1
#
_cell.length_a   1.000
_cell.length_b   1.000
_cell.length_c   1.000
_cell.angle_alpha   90.00
_cell.angle_beta   90.00
_cell.angle_gamma   90.00
#
_symmetry.space_group_name_H-M   'P 1'
#
loop_
_entity.id
_entity.type
_entity.pdbx_description
1 polymer ?
#
loop_
_entity_poly.entity_id
_entity_poly.type
_entity_poly.pdbx_seq_one_letter_code
_entity_poly.pdbx_strand_id
1 'polypeptide(L)'
;MENPTKKIVIIGAGTAGIMLSNKLVKHKLDVTVIDSSEVHYYQPGFLFLPFGKYNLDKLRRPLSKLINKKVTHLRDRVASINYSGNSLTTESGQEVGYDILVIATGTHIDASATQGLSGAGWRKNIFDFYTPDGAMALREALQNFTQGKLVVQIMDMPIKCPVAPLEFAFLADDYFRKRGLRDQIEIEYVTSLSGAFTKPVASSKLGHLLTDKNINIVADFYVEKVDPEARKLICYDGREVNYDLLVTIPVNAGADFLHNSEIANELGFVEVNHGSLQSTKYPNLFAIGDAADLPTSKAGSVAHFEVETLVENIMRSINGQPLEESFDGHSNCFVEAGGGKALLLDFNYQTEPLEGRFPFAMFGPMKLLNPSRINHLGKLAFRYIYWYMLLPGRKIPFIPNKMSIKGKKQPKIS
;
A
#
# COMPACT_ATOMS: atom_id res chain seq x y z
N MET A 1 35.80 25.95 4.91
CA MET A 1 35.28 25.66 3.56
C MET A 1 33.87 25.12 3.74
N GLU A 2 32.85 25.71 3.11
CA GLU A 2 31.51 25.09 3.13
C GLU A 2 31.59 23.76 2.37
N ASN A 3 31.09 22.67 2.95
CA ASN A 3 30.99 21.41 2.25
C ASN A 3 30.12 21.58 0.99
N PRO A 4 30.51 20.99 -0.16
CA PRO A 4 29.70 21.03 -1.37
C PRO A 4 28.30 20.46 -1.09
N THR A 5 27.29 21.07 -1.71
CA THR A 5 25.89 20.66 -1.54
C THR A 5 25.70 19.27 -2.12
N LYS A 6 25.20 18.33 -1.30
CA LYS A 6 24.99 16.93 -1.70
C LYS A 6 23.79 16.77 -2.60
N LYS A 7 23.94 15.98 -3.67
CA LYS A 7 22.91 15.64 -4.65
C LYS A 7 22.14 14.39 -4.25
N ILE A 8 20.85 14.54 -3.98
CA ILE A 8 19.94 13.46 -3.65
C ILE A 8 19.00 13.25 -4.83
N VAL A 9 19.04 12.06 -5.43
CA VAL A 9 18.13 11.67 -6.50
C VAL A 9 17.10 10.68 -5.94
N ILE A 10 15.82 10.96 -6.17
CA ILE A 10 14.70 10.13 -5.75
C ILE A 10 13.98 9.64 -7.02
N ILE A 11 13.93 8.34 -7.22
CA ILE A 11 13.20 7.72 -8.34
C ILE A 11 11.78 7.40 -7.86
N GLY A 12 10.78 8.03 -8.48
CA GLY A 12 9.38 7.87 -8.13
C GLY A 12 8.84 9.05 -7.30
N ALA A 13 7.77 9.66 -7.80
CA ALA A 13 7.04 10.75 -7.19
C ALA A 13 5.69 10.27 -6.63
N GLY A 14 5.65 9.03 -6.11
CA GLY A 14 4.53 8.52 -5.36
C GLY A 14 4.43 9.09 -3.94
N THR A 15 3.66 8.44 -3.08
CA THR A 15 3.42 8.89 -1.69
C THR A 15 4.74 9.11 -0.94
N ALA A 16 5.63 8.11 -0.95
CA ALA A 16 6.89 8.17 -0.21
C ALA A 16 7.87 9.21 -0.80
N GLY A 17 8.04 9.22 -2.13
CA GLY A 17 8.96 10.13 -2.82
C GLY A 17 8.59 11.60 -2.67
N ILE A 18 7.30 11.95 -2.76
CA ILE A 18 6.84 13.33 -2.50
C ILE A 18 7.09 13.72 -1.04
N MET A 19 6.72 12.86 -0.08
CA MET A 19 6.91 13.16 1.34
C MET A 19 8.38 13.36 1.69
N LEU A 20 9.25 12.47 1.18
CA LEU A 20 10.69 12.51 1.40
C LEU A 20 11.30 13.78 0.80
N SER A 21 11.08 14.02 -0.49
CA SER A 21 11.63 15.18 -1.20
C SER A 21 11.21 16.50 -0.53
N ASN A 22 9.92 16.65 -0.23
CA ASN A 22 9.38 17.83 0.45
C ASN A 22 9.93 18.05 1.86
N LYS A 23 10.39 16.98 2.52
CA LYS A 23 10.97 17.07 3.86
C LYS A 23 12.46 17.39 3.81
N LEU A 24 13.18 16.85 2.82
CA LEU A 24 14.60 17.10 2.60
C LEU A 24 14.91 18.58 2.27
N VAL A 25 13.96 19.35 1.71
CA VAL A 25 14.14 20.80 1.45
C VAL A 25 14.42 21.66 2.69
N LYS A 26 14.26 21.09 3.90
CA LYS A 26 14.61 21.74 5.18
C LYS A 26 16.13 21.72 5.43
N HIS A 27 16.87 20.91 4.67
CA HIS A 27 18.32 20.76 4.73
C HIS A 27 18.97 21.41 3.50
N LYS A 28 20.27 21.72 3.58
CA LYS A 28 21.05 22.30 2.47
C LYS A 28 21.46 21.17 1.50
N LEU A 29 20.53 20.74 0.66
CA LEU A 29 20.66 19.62 -0.29
C LEU A 29 20.14 20.03 -1.68
N ASP A 30 20.71 19.43 -2.72
CA ASP A 30 20.20 19.50 -4.09
C ASP A 30 19.35 18.25 -4.34
N VAL A 31 18.03 18.41 -4.40
CA VAL A 31 17.07 17.29 -4.45
C VAL A 31 16.41 17.24 -5.82
N THR A 32 16.55 16.11 -6.50
CA THR A 32 15.88 15.81 -7.77
C THR A 32 14.94 14.63 -7.60
N VAL A 33 13.71 14.77 -8.07
CA VAL A 33 12.72 13.68 -8.17
C VAL A 33 12.50 13.36 -9.64
N ILE A 34 12.59 12.08 -10.01
CA ILE A 34 12.37 11.60 -11.38
C ILE A 34 11.09 10.80 -11.42
N ASP A 35 10.09 11.28 -12.17
CA ASP A 35 8.82 10.57 -12.39
C ASP A 35 8.07 11.15 -13.60
N SER A 36 7.56 10.27 -14.47
CA SER A 36 6.85 10.63 -15.70
C SER A 36 5.37 10.97 -15.50
N SER A 37 4.80 10.71 -14.32
CA SER A 37 3.37 10.89 -14.05
C SER A 37 3.00 12.37 -13.98
N GLU A 38 1.90 12.75 -14.63
CA GLU A 38 1.36 14.11 -14.52
C GLU A 38 0.47 14.29 -13.29
N VAL A 39 -0.11 13.20 -12.82
CA VAL A 39 -1.12 13.17 -11.77
C VAL A 39 -0.71 12.24 -10.65
N HIS A 40 -1.00 12.66 -9.43
CA HIS A 40 -0.79 11.87 -8.23
C HIS A 40 -2.13 11.45 -7.64
N TYR A 41 -2.25 10.17 -7.27
CA TYR A 41 -3.47 9.59 -6.73
C TYR A 41 -3.39 9.33 -5.22
N TYR A 42 -4.45 9.69 -4.50
CA TYR A 42 -4.75 9.13 -3.18
C TYR A 42 -5.40 7.75 -3.36
N GLN A 43 -4.54 6.74 -3.57
CA GLN A 43 -4.95 5.36 -3.88
C GLN A 43 -5.86 4.70 -2.83
N PRO A 44 -5.76 4.97 -1.51
CA PRO A 44 -6.72 4.41 -0.55
C PRO A 44 -8.18 4.80 -0.83
N GLY A 45 -8.39 5.87 -1.63
CA GLY A 45 -9.72 6.25 -2.09
C GLY A 45 -10.33 5.33 -3.15
N PHE A 46 -9.52 4.53 -3.86
CA PHE A 46 -10.01 3.65 -4.93
C PHE A 46 -10.99 2.60 -4.41
N LEU A 47 -10.79 2.13 -3.18
CA LEU A 47 -11.71 1.26 -2.45
C LEU A 47 -13.17 1.77 -2.45
N PHE A 48 -13.37 3.08 -2.48
CA PHE A 48 -14.70 3.71 -2.40
C PHE A 48 -15.32 4.01 -3.78
N LEU A 49 -14.55 3.91 -4.87
CA LEU A 49 -15.04 4.18 -6.22
C LEU A 49 -16.07 3.14 -6.70
N PRO A 50 -15.86 1.82 -6.52
CA PRO A 50 -16.81 0.79 -6.96
C PRO A 50 -18.21 0.96 -6.37
N PHE A 51 -18.29 1.51 -5.15
CA PHE A 51 -19.54 1.71 -4.43
C PHE A 51 -20.15 3.11 -4.63
N GLY A 52 -19.59 3.93 -5.53
CA GLY A 52 -20.06 5.28 -5.82
C GLY A 52 -19.91 6.28 -4.65
N LYS A 53 -19.12 5.94 -3.63
CA LYS A 53 -18.91 6.81 -2.45
C LYS A 53 -17.95 7.96 -2.76
N TYR A 54 -17.06 7.80 -3.74
CA TYR A 54 -16.18 8.84 -4.27
C TYR A 54 -16.25 8.94 -5.79
N ASN A 55 -15.76 10.07 -6.31
CA ASN A 55 -15.46 10.29 -7.72
C ASN A 55 -13.95 10.40 -7.88
N LEU A 56 -13.41 9.91 -9.00
CA LEU A 56 -11.97 9.86 -9.26
C LEU A 56 -11.30 11.24 -9.16
N ASP A 57 -11.97 12.31 -9.57
CA ASP A 57 -11.44 13.68 -9.49
C ASP A 57 -11.12 14.13 -8.06
N LYS A 58 -11.83 13.60 -7.06
CA LYS A 58 -11.53 13.91 -5.64
C LYS A 58 -10.31 13.16 -5.12
N LEU A 59 -9.77 12.23 -5.90
CA LEU A 59 -8.67 11.35 -5.53
C LEU A 59 -7.38 11.67 -6.29
N ARG A 60 -7.39 12.60 -7.24
CA ARG A 60 -6.21 12.98 -8.01
C ARG A 60 -5.87 14.46 -7.86
N ARG A 61 -4.58 14.78 -7.93
CA ARG A 61 -4.07 16.16 -8.03
C ARG A 61 -2.92 16.21 -9.04
N PRO A 62 -2.71 17.34 -9.74
CA PRO A 62 -1.52 17.51 -10.56
C PRO A 62 -0.26 17.35 -9.72
N LEU A 63 0.65 16.49 -10.14
CA LEU A 63 1.87 16.16 -9.39
C LEU A 63 2.72 17.41 -9.13
N SER A 64 2.81 18.29 -10.12
CA SER A 64 3.53 19.57 -10.04
C SER A 64 3.08 20.50 -8.91
N LYS A 65 1.86 20.34 -8.39
CA LYS A 65 1.35 21.12 -7.25
C LYS A 65 1.72 20.51 -5.88
N LEU A 66 2.27 19.30 -5.87
CA LEU A 66 2.57 18.54 -4.65
C LEU A 66 4.06 18.53 -4.33
N ILE A 67 4.91 18.61 -5.35
CA ILE A 67 6.36 18.72 -5.20
C ILE A 67 6.71 20.17 -4.80
N ASN A 68 7.56 20.33 -3.79
CA ASN A 68 8.03 21.64 -3.34
C ASN A 68 8.84 22.33 -4.46
N LYS A 69 8.64 23.63 -4.64
CA LYS A 69 9.32 24.44 -5.67
C LYS A 69 10.85 24.42 -5.60
N LYS A 70 11.43 24.04 -4.45
CA LYS A 70 12.89 23.89 -4.27
C LYS A 70 13.44 22.53 -4.76
N VAL A 71 12.55 21.60 -5.11
CA VAL A 71 12.91 20.27 -5.63
C VAL A 71 12.86 20.32 -7.15
N THR A 72 13.90 19.83 -7.81
CA THR A 72 13.91 19.64 -9.25
C THR A 72 13.03 18.45 -9.60
N HIS A 73 11.98 18.66 -10.40
CA HIS A 73 11.15 17.57 -10.93
C HIS A 73 11.58 17.28 -12.38
N LEU A 74 12.27 16.15 -12.58
CA LEU A 74 12.58 15.63 -13.89
C LEU A 74 11.43 14.73 -14.35
N ARG A 75 10.71 15.17 -15.38
CA ARG A 75 9.57 14.43 -15.95
C ARG A 75 10.05 13.40 -16.95
N ASP A 76 10.53 12.29 -16.42
CA ASP A 76 11.08 11.20 -17.21
C ASP A 76 10.95 9.88 -16.45
N ARG A 77 11.33 8.79 -17.09
CA ARG A 77 11.45 7.46 -16.51
C ARG A 77 12.93 7.09 -16.45
N VAL A 78 13.29 6.26 -15.47
CA VAL A 78 14.64 5.71 -15.36
C VAL A 78 14.72 4.46 -16.20
N ALA A 79 15.70 4.41 -17.11
CA ALA A 79 15.97 3.26 -17.96
C ALA A 79 16.99 2.32 -17.32
N SER A 80 18.06 2.88 -16.73
CA SER A 80 19.12 2.10 -16.09
C SER A 80 19.85 2.89 -15.02
N ILE A 81 20.50 2.18 -14.09
CA ILE A 81 21.32 2.77 -13.03
C ILE A 81 22.74 2.21 -13.14
N ASN A 82 23.73 3.10 -13.13
CA ASN A 82 25.14 2.78 -13.00
C ASN A 82 25.56 2.93 -11.54
N TYR A 83 25.47 1.83 -10.78
CA TYR A 83 25.74 1.84 -9.35
C TYR A 83 27.20 2.19 -9.01
N SER A 84 28.17 1.74 -9.81
CA SER A 84 29.60 2.01 -9.57
C SER A 84 29.99 3.45 -9.92
N GLY A 85 29.36 4.02 -10.95
CA GLY A 85 29.55 5.41 -11.38
C GLY A 85 28.72 6.45 -10.62
N ASN A 86 27.79 6.02 -9.76
CA ASN A 86 26.82 6.88 -9.09
C ASN A 86 26.02 7.77 -10.05
N SER A 87 25.56 7.18 -11.16
CA SER A 87 24.71 7.85 -12.14
C SER A 87 23.56 6.96 -12.59
N LEU A 88 22.55 7.55 -13.21
CA LEU A 88 21.48 6.84 -13.88
C LEU A 88 21.24 7.45 -15.26
N THR A 89 20.64 6.67 -16.14
CA THR A 89 20.20 7.12 -17.46
C THR A 89 18.68 7.06 -17.53
N THR A 90 18.08 8.14 -17.99
CA THR A 90 16.63 8.22 -18.23
C THR A 90 16.25 7.64 -19.59
N GLU A 91 14.96 7.36 -19.81
CA GLU A 91 14.47 6.88 -21.11
C GLU A 91 14.69 7.90 -22.24
N SER A 92 14.76 9.21 -21.93
CA SER A 92 15.15 10.24 -22.91
C SER A 92 16.65 10.30 -23.22
N GLY A 93 17.47 9.53 -22.50
CA GLY A 93 18.93 9.49 -22.66
C GLY A 93 19.69 10.52 -21.81
N GLN A 94 19.01 11.28 -20.93
CA GLN A 94 19.69 12.15 -19.98
C GLN A 94 20.39 11.33 -18.90
N GLU A 95 21.69 11.60 -18.68
CA GLU A 95 22.45 11.08 -17.54
C GLU A 95 22.30 12.00 -16.31
N VAL A 96 22.06 11.41 -15.14
CA VAL A 96 21.89 12.11 -13.87
C VAL A 96 22.80 11.49 -12.80
N GLY A 97 23.80 12.24 -12.36
CA GLY A 97 24.68 11.84 -11.25
C GLY A 97 24.07 12.13 -9.88
N TYR A 98 24.39 11.30 -8.89
CA TYR A 98 23.91 11.42 -7.51
C TYR A 98 25.02 11.21 -6.48
N ASP A 99 24.89 11.83 -5.30
CA ASP A 99 25.65 11.40 -4.11
C ASP A 99 24.90 10.29 -3.38
N ILE A 100 23.57 10.43 -3.27
CA ILE A 100 22.66 9.46 -2.65
C ILE A 100 21.50 9.20 -3.60
N LEU A 101 21.17 7.92 -3.80
CA LEU A 101 20.02 7.47 -4.57
C LEU A 101 18.94 6.90 -3.64
N VAL A 102 17.69 7.29 -3.87
CA VAL A 102 16.53 6.73 -3.17
C VAL A 102 15.54 6.15 -4.16
N ILE A 103 15.21 4.86 -3.99
CA ILE A 103 14.18 4.18 -4.78
C ILE A 103 12.84 4.31 -4.05
N ALA A 104 11.90 5.05 -4.65
CA ALA A 104 10.56 5.32 -4.13
C ALA A 104 9.47 5.05 -5.19
N THR A 105 9.72 4.06 -6.06
CA THR A 105 8.89 3.69 -7.22
C THR A 105 7.55 3.06 -6.86
N GLY A 106 7.36 2.66 -5.60
CA GLY A 106 6.15 1.98 -5.13
C GLY A 106 6.01 0.57 -5.69
N THR A 107 4.76 0.15 -5.90
CA THR A 107 4.40 -1.15 -6.48
C THR A 107 3.18 -0.99 -7.39
N HIS A 108 3.07 -1.85 -8.39
CA HIS A 108 1.94 -1.94 -9.29
C HIS A 108 1.38 -3.36 -9.34
N ILE A 109 0.16 -3.52 -9.86
CA ILE A 109 -0.42 -4.85 -10.08
C ILE A 109 0.04 -5.38 -11.44
N ASP A 110 0.40 -6.65 -11.49
CA ASP A 110 0.74 -7.38 -12.70
C ASP A 110 -0.28 -8.52 -12.89
N ALA A 111 -1.29 -8.26 -13.73
CA ALA A 111 -2.27 -9.27 -14.11
C ALA A 111 -1.76 -10.24 -15.18
N SER A 112 -0.60 -9.99 -15.78
CA SER A 112 0.03 -10.88 -16.76
C SER A 112 0.82 -12.01 -16.09
N ALA A 113 1.24 -11.82 -14.84
CA ALA A 113 1.91 -12.83 -14.02
C ALA A 113 1.06 -14.08 -13.73
N THR A 114 -0.26 -14.01 -13.90
CA THR A 114 -1.17 -15.15 -13.68
C THR A 114 -1.85 -15.56 -14.97
N GLN A 115 -1.69 -16.84 -15.34
CA GLN A 115 -2.29 -17.39 -16.54
C GLN A 115 -3.82 -17.21 -16.54
N GLY A 116 -4.33 -16.65 -17.64
CA GLY A 116 -5.76 -16.45 -17.88
C GLY A 116 -6.40 -15.23 -17.21
N LEU A 117 -5.67 -14.52 -16.33
CA LEU A 117 -6.23 -13.39 -15.58
C LEU A 117 -6.41 -12.13 -16.44
N SER A 118 -5.40 -11.75 -17.21
CA SER A 118 -5.39 -10.57 -18.09
C SER A 118 -6.03 -10.81 -19.47
N GLY A 119 -6.71 -11.96 -19.65
CA GLY A 119 -7.33 -12.38 -20.91
C GLY A 119 -8.78 -11.91 -21.10
N ALA A 120 -9.59 -12.76 -21.73
CA ALA A 120 -10.94 -12.40 -22.23
C ALA A 120 -11.92 -11.89 -21.17
N GLY A 121 -11.74 -12.28 -19.89
CA GLY A 121 -12.58 -11.87 -18.76
C GLY A 121 -12.19 -10.56 -18.09
N TRP A 122 -10.97 -10.06 -18.34
CA TRP A 122 -10.49 -8.82 -17.74
C TRP A 122 -11.37 -7.63 -18.12
N ARG A 123 -11.84 -6.89 -17.11
CA ARG A 123 -12.82 -5.78 -17.22
C ARG A 123 -14.21 -6.18 -17.69
N LYS A 124 -14.55 -7.48 -17.72
CA LYS A 124 -15.91 -7.96 -18.05
C LYS A 124 -16.56 -8.71 -16.89
N ASN A 125 -15.88 -9.75 -16.41
CA ASN A 125 -16.27 -10.52 -15.23
C ASN A 125 -15.12 -10.64 -14.21
N ILE A 126 -13.93 -10.13 -14.55
CA ILE A 126 -12.75 -10.05 -13.68
C ILE A 126 -12.32 -8.59 -13.55
N PHE A 127 -12.17 -8.10 -12.33
CA PHE A 127 -11.85 -6.71 -12.04
C PHE A 127 -10.83 -6.59 -10.91
N ASP A 128 -10.15 -5.45 -10.84
CA ASP A 128 -9.42 -4.99 -9.66
C ASP A 128 -10.00 -3.65 -9.21
N PHE A 129 -9.65 -3.22 -7.99
CA PHE A 129 -9.89 -1.85 -7.53
C PHE A 129 -8.59 -1.15 -7.12
N TYR A 130 -7.45 -1.68 -7.56
CA TYR A 130 -6.11 -1.19 -7.22
C TYR A 130 -5.62 -0.15 -8.24
N THR A 131 -6.31 -0.02 -9.37
CA THR A 131 -6.10 0.96 -10.43
C THR A 131 -7.31 1.88 -10.60
N PRO A 132 -7.13 3.13 -11.08
CA PRO A 132 -8.25 4.03 -11.39
C PRO A 132 -9.26 3.39 -12.34
N ASP A 133 -8.78 2.82 -13.45
CA ASP A 133 -9.64 2.26 -14.50
C ASP A 133 -10.34 0.99 -14.02
N GLY A 134 -9.63 0.13 -13.26
CA GLY A 134 -10.25 -1.06 -12.66
C GLY A 134 -11.35 -0.71 -11.68
N ALA A 135 -11.09 0.22 -10.76
CA ALA A 135 -12.06 0.63 -9.76
C ALA A 135 -13.30 1.30 -10.39
N MET A 136 -13.13 2.04 -11.50
CA MET A 136 -14.23 2.64 -12.26
C MET A 136 -15.02 1.61 -13.05
N ALA A 137 -14.36 0.67 -13.74
CA ALA A 137 -15.04 -0.43 -14.45
C ALA A 137 -15.82 -1.33 -13.48
N LEU A 138 -15.24 -1.62 -12.31
CA LEU A 138 -15.90 -2.40 -11.27
C LEU A 138 -17.15 -1.71 -10.71
N ARG A 139 -17.18 -0.37 -10.69
CA ARG A 139 -18.38 0.39 -10.29
C ARG A 139 -19.58 0.04 -11.19
N GLU A 140 -19.37 0.03 -12.49
CA GLU A 140 -20.41 -0.29 -13.47
C GLU A 140 -20.86 -1.76 -13.34
N ALA A 141 -19.90 -2.67 -13.17
CA ALA A 141 -20.20 -4.09 -12.95
C ALA A 141 -21.03 -4.31 -11.68
N LEU A 142 -20.65 -3.73 -10.54
CA LEU A 142 -21.38 -3.87 -9.28
C LEU A 142 -22.79 -3.25 -9.33
N GLN A 143 -22.99 -2.17 -10.10
CA GLN A 143 -24.32 -1.58 -10.28
C GLN A 143 -25.28 -2.56 -10.97
N ASN A 144 -24.79 -3.31 -11.97
CA ASN A 144 -25.60 -4.26 -12.73
C ASN A 144 -25.67 -5.66 -12.10
N PHE A 145 -24.78 -5.97 -11.14
CA PHE A 145 -24.77 -7.26 -10.44
C PHE A 145 -25.90 -7.34 -9.40
N THR A 146 -26.90 -8.20 -9.64
CA THR A 146 -28.10 -8.32 -8.77
C THR A 146 -28.27 -9.69 -8.14
N GLN A 147 -27.57 -10.72 -8.62
CA GLN A 147 -27.58 -12.07 -8.07
C GLN A 147 -26.31 -12.81 -8.48
N GLY A 148 -25.97 -13.88 -7.75
CA GLY A 148 -24.87 -14.78 -8.07
C GLY A 148 -23.69 -14.65 -7.10
N LYS A 149 -22.53 -15.14 -7.52
CA LYS A 149 -21.35 -15.28 -6.66
C LYS A 149 -20.29 -14.21 -6.95
N LEU A 150 -20.05 -13.36 -5.96
CA LEU A 150 -18.95 -12.39 -5.92
C LEU A 150 -17.75 -12.99 -5.19
N VAL A 151 -16.65 -13.19 -5.90
CA VAL A 151 -15.40 -13.68 -5.31
C VAL A 151 -14.44 -12.50 -5.16
N VAL A 152 -13.94 -12.28 -3.94
CA VAL A 152 -12.84 -11.37 -3.64
C VAL A 152 -11.59 -12.21 -3.42
N GLN A 153 -10.55 -12.01 -4.22
CA GLN A 153 -9.43 -12.93 -4.27
C GLN A 153 -8.07 -12.21 -4.21
N ILE A 154 -7.10 -12.83 -3.55
CA ILE A 154 -5.69 -12.39 -3.50
C ILE A 154 -4.81 -13.42 -4.20
N MET A 155 -4.08 -13.02 -5.24
CA MET A 155 -3.21 -13.91 -6.02
C MET A 155 -2.01 -14.38 -5.22
N ASP A 156 -1.24 -13.44 -4.68
CA ASP A 156 -0.07 -13.75 -3.88
C ASP A 156 0.28 -12.58 -2.94
N MET A 157 1.19 -12.82 -1.99
CA MET A 157 1.76 -11.83 -1.09
C MET A 157 3.22 -11.52 -1.46
N PRO A 158 3.71 -10.30 -1.24
CA PRO A 158 3.03 -9.17 -0.59
C PRO A 158 2.16 -8.33 -1.54
N ILE A 159 1.05 -7.81 -1.05
CA ILE A 159 0.21 -6.81 -1.74
C ILE A 159 0.29 -5.43 -1.09
N LYS A 160 0.07 -4.37 -1.88
CA LYS A 160 -0.22 -3.04 -1.30
C LYS A 160 -1.51 -3.07 -0.51
N CYS A 161 -1.49 -2.42 0.66
CA CYS A 161 -2.57 -2.35 1.63
C CYS A 161 -3.23 -3.71 1.90
N PRO A 162 -2.58 -4.63 2.66
CA PRO A 162 -3.08 -6.00 2.86
C PRO A 162 -4.49 -6.12 3.45
N VAL A 163 -5.01 -5.05 4.07
CA VAL A 163 -6.39 -5.02 4.61
C VAL A 163 -7.44 -4.68 3.55
N ALA A 164 -7.06 -4.08 2.42
CA ALA A 164 -8.00 -3.55 1.44
C ALA A 164 -8.94 -4.61 0.83
N PRO A 165 -8.52 -5.87 0.59
CA PRO A 165 -9.43 -6.91 0.10
C PRO A 165 -10.54 -7.24 1.09
N LEU A 166 -10.23 -7.30 2.39
CA LEU A 166 -11.22 -7.45 3.45
C LEU A 166 -12.15 -6.23 3.52
N GLU A 167 -11.59 -5.02 3.46
CA GLU A 167 -12.39 -3.79 3.42
C GLU A 167 -13.38 -3.82 2.25
N PHE A 168 -12.94 -4.28 1.07
CA PHE A 168 -13.78 -4.40 -0.10
C PHE A 168 -14.91 -5.41 0.13
N ALA A 169 -14.62 -6.60 0.66
CA ALA A 169 -15.64 -7.61 0.96
C ALA A 169 -16.69 -7.08 1.96
N PHE A 170 -16.26 -6.38 3.01
CA PHE A 170 -17.16 -5.77 3.99
C PHE A 170 -18.00 -4.63 3.40
N LEU A 171 -17.43 -3.83 2.49
CA LEU A 171 -18.14 -2.77 1.79
C LEU A 171 -19.11 -3.31 0.73
N ALA A 172 -18.78 -4.42 0.07
CA ALA A 172 -19.67 -5.12 -0.85
C ALA A 172 -20.90 -5.68 -0.11
N ASP A 173 -20.69 -6.32 1.05
CA ASP A 173 -21.79 -6.74 1.93
C ASP A 173 -22.71 -5.57 2.32
N ASP A 174 -22.15 -4.44 2.78
CA ASP A 174 -22.91 -3.23 3.11
C ASP A 174 -23.65 -2.65 1.90
N TYR A 175 -23.02 -2.66 0.73
CA TYR A 175 -23.57 -2.14 -0.52
C TYR A 175 -24.80 -2.95 -0.97
N PHE A 176 -24.70 -4.28 -1.02
CA PHE A 176 -25.82 -5.13 -1.42
C PHE A 176 -26.94 -5.17 -0.39
N ARG A 177 -26.63 -5.07 0.91
CA ARG A 177 -27.66 -4.94 1.97
C ARG A 177 -28.48 -3.67 1.77
N LYS A 178 -27.83 -2.54 1.49
CA LYS A 178 -28.51 -1.25 1.24
C LYS A 178 -29.37 -1.25 -0.02
N ARG A 179 -29.05 -2.12 -0.99
CA ARG A 179 -29.85 -2.33 -2.19
C ARG A 179 -30.96 -3.37 -2.02
N GLY A 180 -31.04 -4.04 -0.88
CA GLY A 180 -31.98 -5.15 -0.66
C GLY A 180 -31.66 -6.40 -1.49
N LEU A 181 -30.40 -6.56 -1.94
CA LEU A 181 -29.96 -7.63 -2.83
C LEU A 181 -29.04 -8.65 -2.15
N ARG A 182 -28.70 -8.44 -0.87
CA ARG A 182 -27.66 -9.24 -0.20
C ARG A 182 -27.98 -10.75 -0.16
N ASP A 183 -29.25 -11.11 -0.06
CA ASP A 183 -29.67 -12.52 0.04
C ASP A 183 -29.55 -13.25 -1.32
N GLN A 184 -29.41 -12.51 -2.42
CA GLN A 184 -29.22 -13.03 -3.78
C GLN A 184 -27.74 -13.14 -4.15
N ILE A 185 -26.85 -12.65 -3.28
CA ILE A 185 -25.43 -12.51 -3.54
C ILE A 185 -24.64 -13.39 -2.57
N GLU A 186 -23.94 -14.39 -3.09
CA GLU A 186 -22.92 -15.09 -2.33
C GLU A 186 -21.62 -14.28 -2.40
N ILE A 187 -20.92 -14.13 -1.26
CA ILE A 187 -19.62 -13.47 -1.22
C ILE A 187 -18.60 -14.46 -0.65
N GLU A 188 -17.54 -14.70 -1.40
CA GLU A 188 -16.39 -15.48 -0.93
C GLU A 188 -15.11 -14.65 -0.92
N TYR A 189 -14.28 -14.94 0.08
CA TYR A 189 -12.96 -14.37 0.26
C TYR A 189 -11.92 -15.46 0.08
N VAL A 190 -11.20 -15.44 -1.05
CA VAL A 190 -10.23 -16.47 -1.45
C VAL A 190 -8.81 -15.94 -1.24
N THR A 191 -7.99 -16.66 -0.50
CA THR A 191 -6.66 -16.20 -0.11
C THR A 191 -5.68 -17.36 0.00
N SER A 192 -4.41 -17.11 -0.35
CA SER A 192 -3.30 -18.05 -0.13
C SER A 192 -2.92 -18.19 1.35
N LEU A 193 -3.35 -17.24 2.19
CA LEU A 193 -3.14 -17.30 3.63
C LEU A 193 -4.01 -18.37 4.29
N SER A 194 -3.55 -18.93 5.41
CA SER A 194 -4.32 -19.87 6.24
C SER A 194 -5.48 -19.21 7.01
N GLY A 195 -5.69 -17.90 6.83
CA GLY A 195 -6.74 -17.13 7.49
C GLY A 195 -6.96 -15.76 6.84
N ALA A 196 -7.81 -14.93 7.46
CA ALA A 196 -8.24 -13.67 6.88
C ALA A 196 -7.09 -12.65 6.70
N PHE A 197 -6.07 -12.70 7.57
CA PHE A 197 -4.99 -11.71 7.60
C PHE A 197 -3.65 -12.31 8.07
N THR A 198 -2.55 -11.63 7.79
CA THR A 198 -1.18 -12.11 8.07
C THR A 198 -0.80 -12.13 9.55
N LYS A 199 -1.48 -11.33 10.38
CA LYS A 199 -1.21 -11.20 11.81
C LYS A 199 -2.26 -11.98 12.62
N PRO A 200 -1.92 -13.05 13.37
CA PRO A 200 -2.89 -13.94 14.01
C PRO A 200 -4.02 -13.28 14.79
N VAL A 201 -3.72 -12.24 15.58
CA VAL A 201 -4.74 -11.55 16.39
C VAL A 201 -5.75 -10.83 15.49
N ALA A 202 -5.26 -10.12 14.48
CA ALA A 202 -6.12 -9.47 13.50
C ALA A 202 -6.84 -10.49 12.60
N SER A 203 -6.17 -11.58 12.22
CA SER A 203 -6.75 -12.67 11.41
C SER A 203 -7.96 -13.28 12.10
N SER A 204 -7.87 -13.58 13.39
CA SER A 204 -9.01 -14.06 14.18
C SER A 204 -10.16 -13.05 14.21
N LYS A 205 -9.87 -11.78 14.49
CA LYS A 205 -10.91 -10.74 14.60
C LYS A 205 -11.60 -10.46 13.25
N LEU A 206 -10.82 -10.38 12.18
CA LEU A 206 -11.31 -10.12 10.83
C LEU A 206 -12.03 -11.35 10.26
N GLY A 207 -11.57 -12.55 10.59
CA GLY A 207 -12.26 -13.81 10.30
C GLY A 207 -13.65 -13.85 10.93
N HIS A 208 -13.79 -13.53 12.22
CA HIS A 208 -15.11 -13.42 12.86
C HIS A 208 -16.02 -12.40 12.16
N LEU A 209 -15.49 -11.26 11.70
CA LEU A 209 -16.28 -10.27 10.96
C LEU A 209 -16.74 -10.76 9.59
N LEU A 210 -15.96 -11.62 8.91
CA LEU A 210 -16.41 -12.29 7.68
C LEU A 210 -17.57 -13.24 7.99
N THR A 211 -17.42 -14.08 9.03
CA THR A 211 -18.46 -15.02 9.47
C THR A 211 -19.76 -14.30 9.86
N ASP A 212 -19.68 -13.23 10.68
CA ASP A 212 -20.83 -12.42 11.09
C ASP A 212 -21.60 -11.82 9.90
N LYS A 213 -20.91 -11.63 8.77
CA LYS A 213 -21.47 -11.08 7.53
C LYS A 213 -21.88 -12.14 6.52
N ASN A 214 -21.77 -13.42 6.88
CA ASN A 214 -22.00 -14.56 5.99
C ASN A 214 -21.14 -14.47 4.71
N ILE A 215 -19.86 -14.16 4.89
CA ILE A 215 -18.83 -14.16 3.84
C ILE A 215 -17.94 -15.37 4.08
N ASN A 216 -17.91 -16.32 3.14
CA ASN A 216 -17.13 -17.55 3.29
C ASN A 216 -15.65 -17.27 3.01
N ILE A 217 -14.76 -17.85 3.81
CA ILE A 217 -13.32 -17.80 3.55
C ILE A 217 -12.86 -19.12 2.93
N VAL A 218 -12.15 -19.02 1.81
CA VAL A 218 -11.41 -20.13 1.19
C VAL A 218 -9.93 -19.85 1.41
N ALA A 219 -9.38 -20.46 2.45
CA ALA A 219 -8.00 -20.30 2.86
C ALA A 219 -7.06 -21.29 2.15
N ASP A 220 -5.76 -21.02 2.24
CA ASP A 220 -4.68 -21.82 1.67
C ASP A 220 -4.91 -22.11 0.17
N PHE A 221 -5.55 -21.19 -0.56
CA PHE A 221 -5.90 -21.35 -1.97
C PHE A 221 -4.87 -20.65 -2.85
N TYR A 222 -3.92 -21.44 -3.39
CA TYR A 222 -2.85 -20.96 -4.26
C TYR A 222 -3.28 -21.07 -5.72
N VAL A 223 -3.65 -19.95 -6.33
CA VAL A 223 -4.15 -19.93 -7.71
C VAL A 223 -3.04 -20.33 -8.68
N GLU A 224 -3.28 -21.39 -9.45
CA GLU A 224 -2.46 -21.78 -10.60
C GLU A 224 -2.83 -20.92 -11.82
N LYS A 225 -4.14 -20.86 -12.12
CA LYS A 225 -4.66 -20.14 -13.28
C LYS A 225 -6.13 -19.73 -13.08
N VAL A 226 -6.57 -18.83 -13.95
CA VAL A 226 -7.97 -18.42 -14.07
C VAL A 226 -8.53 -18.90 -15.40
N ASP A 227 -9.69 -19.55 -15.37
CA ASP A 227 -10.49 -19.84 -16.56
C ASP A 227 -11.62 -18.80 -16.67
N PRO A 228 -11.48 -17.77 -17.52
CA PRO A 228 -12.48 -16.71 -17.64
C PRO A 228 -13.77 -17.14 -18.34
N GLU A 229 -13.72 -18.18 -19.20
CA GLU A 229 -14.87 -18.67 -19.95
C GLU A 229 -15.74 -19.58 -19.07
N ALA A 230 -15.12 -20.51 -18.34
CA ALA A 230 -15.80 -21.32 -17.34
C ALA A 230 -16.08 -20.56 -16.03
N ARG A 231 -15.48 -19.37 -15.87
CA ARG A 231 -15.54 -18.52 -14.68
C ARG A 231 -15.07 -19.21 -13.39
N LYS A 232 -13.84 -19.73 -13.44
CA LYS A 232 -13.23 -20.50 -12.35
C LYS A 232 -11.85 -19.99 -11.98
N LEU A 233 -11.56 -20.00 -10.68
CA LEU A 233 -10.20 -20.02 -10.14
C LEU A 233 -9.79 -21.49 -9.96
N ILE A 234 -8.60 -21.84 -10.41
CA ILE A 234 -8.05 -23.20 -10.28
C ILE A 234 -6.82 -23.13 -9.37
N CYS A 235 -6.83 -23.90 -8.29
CA CYS A 235 -5.73 -24.02 -7.34
C CYS A 235 -4.72 -25.06 -7.82
N TYR A 236 -3.44 -24.92 -7.43
CA TYR A 236 -2.40 -25.93 -7.69
C TYR A 236 -2.73 -27.32 -7.12
N ASP A 237 -3.56 -27.40 -6.08
CA ASP A 237 -4.00 -28.67 -5.50
C ASP A 237 -5.26 -29.27 -6.17
N GLY A 238 -5.75 -28.65 -7.24
CA GLY A 238 -6.91 -29.07 -8.00
C GLY A 238 -8.26 -28.57 -7.46
N ARG A 239 -8.31 -27.83 -6.33
CA ARG A 239 -9.54 -27.17 -5.90
C ARG A 239 -9.97 -26.10 -6.90
N GLU A 240 -11.28 -25.95 -7.07
CA GLU A 240 -11.88 -24.93 -7.94
C GLU A 240 -12.81 -24.01 -7.15
N VAL A 241 -12.79 -22.72 -7.49
CA VAL A 241 -13.77 -21.73 -7.00
C VAL A 241 -14.45 -21.07 -8.19
N ASN A 242 -15.75 -21.28 -8.32
CA ASN A 242 -16.58 -20.64 -9.36
C ASN A 242 -16.87 -19.18 -8.98
N TYR A 243 -17.05 -18.30 -9.97
CA TYR A 243 -17.49 -16.93 -9.76
C TYR A 243 -18.46 -16.48 -10.86
N ASP A 244 -19.34 -15.53 -10.54
CA ASP A 244 -20.04 -14.73 -11.55
C ASP A 244 -19.35 -13.38 -11.75
N LEU A 245 -18.79 -12.83 -10.67
CA LEU A 245 -17.98 -11.63 -10.66
C LEU A 245 -16.74 -11.86 -9.79
N LEU A 246 -15.55 -11.72 -10.37
CA LEU A 246 -14.27 -11.83 -9.68
C LEU A 246 -13.68 -10.44 -9.45
N VAL A 247 -13.41 -10.12 -8.20
CA VAL A 247 -12.61 -8.97 -7.78
C VAL A 247 -11.27 -9.50 -7.26
N THR A 248 -10.27 -9.44 -8.13
CA THR A 248 -8.94 -9.98 -7.86
C THR A 248 -7.98 -8.88 -7.43
N ILE A 249 -7.02 -9.25 -6.58
CA ILE A 249 -5.78 -8.54 -6.38
C ILE A 249 -4.69 -9.33 -7.09
N PRO A 250 -4.24 -8.89 -8.28
CA PRO A 250 -3.15 -9.55 -8.99
C PRO A 250 -1.83 -9.50 -8.21
N VAL A 251 -0.83 -10.21 -8.71
CA VAL A 251 0.54 -10.14 -8.18
C VAL A 251 0.97 -8.67 -8.14
N ASN A 252 1.59 -8.29 -7.03
CA ASN A 252 2.12 -6.94 -6.84
C ASN A 252 3.61 -6.94 -7.14
N ALA A 253 4.04 -6.14 -8.13
CA ALA A 253 5.40 -6.09 -8.62
C ALA A 253 6.05 -4.71 -8.39
N GLY A 254 7.38 -4.69 -8.34
CA GLY A 254 8.23 -3.51 -8.27
C GLY A 254 8.28 -2.75 -9.60
N ALA A 255 9.32 -1.93 -9.83
CA ALA A 255 9.48 -1.26 -11.12
C ALA A 255 10.19 -2.18 -12.13
N ASP A 256 9.85 -2.08 -13.42
CA ASP A 256 10.37 -2.94 -14.48
C ASP A 256 11.91 -3.03 -14.49
N PHE A 257 12.61 -1.89 -14.35
CA PHE A 257 14.07 -1.86 -14.33
C PHE A 257 14.70 -2.52 -13.09
N LEU A 258 13.90 -2.84 -12.06
CA LEU A 258 14.35 -3.53 -10.85
C LEU A 258 14.25 -5.05 -10.94
N HIS A 259 13.42 -5.63 -11.81
CA HIS A 259 13.24 -7.10 -11.87
C HIS A 259 14.52 -7.86 -12.23
N ASN A 260 15.45 -7.23 -12.96
CA ASN A 260 16.75 -7.81 -13.30
C ASN A 260 17.91 -7.08 -12.61
N SER A 261 17.62 -6.32 -11.55
CA SER A 261 18.62 -5.52 -10.86
C SER A 261 19.24 -6.28 -9.69
N GLU A 262 20.55 -6.10 -9.47
CA GLU A 262 21.29 -6.76 -8.38
C GLU A 262 20.91 -6.28 -6.97
N ILE A 263 20.08 -5.22 -6.86
CA ILE A 263 19.61 -4.67 -5.59
C ILE A 263 18.21 -5.13 -5.20
N ALA A 264 17.51 -5.90 -6.04
CA ALA A 264 16.10 -6.23 -5.84
C ALA A 264 15.85 -7.73 -5.94
N ASN A 265 14.78 -8.19 -5.26
CA ASN A 265 14.32 -9.56 -5.34
C ASN A 265 13.55 -9.85 -6.64
N GLU A 266 13.08 -11.09 -6.81
CA GLU A 266 12.38 -11.56 -8.03
C GLU A 266 11.12 -10.75 -8.37
N LEU A 267 10.46 -10.18 -7.35
CA LEU A 267 9.29 -9.32 -7.51
C LEU A 267 9.67 -7.85 -7.76
N GLY A 268 10.95 -7.52 -7.86
CA GLY A 268 11.45 -6.17 -8.10
C GLY A 268 11.41 -5.25 -6.87
N PHE A 269 11.29 -5.80 -5.66
CA PHE A 269 11.42 -5.01 -4.42
C PHE A 269 12.88 -4.92 -3.99
N VAL A 270 13.34 -3.71 -3.69
CA VAL A 270 14.73 -3.44 -3.31
C VAL A 270 15.04 -4.01 -1.94
N GLU A 271 16.10 -4.79 -1.86
CA GLU A 271 16.61 -5.40 -0.63
C GLU A 271 17.28 -4.35 0.26
N VAL A 272 16.72 -4.14 1.46
CA VAL A 272 17.21 -3.13 2.41
C VAL A 272 17.40 -3.69 3.82
N ASN A 273 18.24 -3.03 4.61
CA ASN A 273 18.20 -3.17 6.06
C ASN A 273 16.85 -2.64 6.57
N HIS A 274 16.09 -3.52 7.23
CA HIS A 274 14.71 -3.24 7.63
C HIS A 274 14.54 -2.14 8.69
N GLY A 275 15.62 -1.75 9.38
CA GLY A 275 15.60 -0.69 10.39
C GLY A 275 16.13 0.65 9.89
N SER A 276 17.11 0.64 8.97
CA SER A 276 17.77 1.85 8.47
C SER A 276 17.27 2.29 7.09
N LEU A 277 16.63 1.38 6.34
CA LEU A 277 16.17 1.54 4.95
C LEU A 277 17.30 1.65 3.90
N GLN A 278 18.54 1.40 4.31
CA GLN A 278 19.71 1.37 3.44
C GLN A 278 19.73 0.08 2.62
N SER A 279 20.13 0.15 1.35
CA SER A 279 20.37 -1.04 0.54
C SER A 279 21.38 -1.97 1.19
N THR A 280 21.15 -3.27 1.07
CA THR A 280 22.11 -4.30 1.49
C THR A 280 23.36 -4.37 0.59
N LYS A 281 23.32 -3.74 -0.59
CA LYS A 281 24.38 -3.78 -1.61
C LYS A 281 25.20 -2.49 -1.68
N TYR A 282 24.55 -1.34 -1.62
CA TYR A 282 25.21 -0.04 -1.84
C TYR A 282 24.97 0.94 -0.68
N PRO A 283 26.03 1.47 -0.04
CA PRO A 283 25.90 2.29 1.17
C PRO A 283 25.28 3.68 0.93
N ASN A 284 25.28 4.16 -0.31
CA ASN A 284 24.66 5.41 -0.72
C ASN A 284 23.31 5.23 -1.43
N LEU A 285 22.74 4.02 -1.35
CA LEU A 285 21.42 3.71 -1.89
C LEU A 285 20.45 3.38 -0.76
N PHE A 286 19.24 3.92 -0.85
CA PHE A 286 18.13 3.63 0.06
C PHE A 286 16.88 3.27 -0.74
N ALA A 287 15.94 2.55 -0.13
CA ALA A 287 14.61 2.36 -0.71
C ALA A 287 13.54 2.64 0.34
N ILE A 288 12.37 3.09 -0.12
CA ILE A 288 11.29 3.53 0.76
C ILE A 288 9.91 3.28 0.16
N GLY A 289 8.93 3.08 1.04
CA GLY A 289 7.56 2.73 0.71
C GLY A 289 7.48 1.35 0.10
N ASP A 290 6.47 1.17 -0.75
CA ASP A 290 6.17 -0.15 -1.32
C ASP A 290 7.27 -0.71 -2.24
N ALA A 291 8.27 0.10 -2.61
CA ALA A 291 9.43 -0.34 -3.40
C ALA A 291 10.44 -1.16 -2.59
N ALA A 292 10.48 -1.00 -1.26
CA ALA A 292 11.40 -1.73 -0.39
C ALA A 292 10.82 -3.10 0.00
N ASP A 293 11.68 -4.08 0.25
CA ASP A 293 11.34 -5.45 0.67
C ASP A 293 10.99 -5.59 2.17
N LEU A 294 10.50 -4.52 2.79
CA LEU A 294 10.23 -4.47 4.22
C LEU A 294 9.16 -5.51 4.64
N PRO A 295 9.38 -6.28 5.72
CA PRO A 295 8.44 -7.30 6.20
C PRO A 295 7.31 -6.68 7.03
N THR A 296 6.67 -5.64 6.48
CA THR A 296 5.53 -4.94 7.08
C THR A 296 4.49 -4.59 6.02
N SER A 297 3.43 -3.88 6.39
CA SER A 297 2.41 -3.49 5.42
C SER A 297 2.94 -2.46 4.43
N LYS A 298 2.84 -2.76 3.14
CA LYS A 298 3.03 -1.80 2.05
C LYS A 298 1.86 -0.81 2.01
N ALA A 299 1.95 0.27 2.78
CA ALA A 299 0.86 1.24 2.96
C ALA A 299 1.37 2.69 3.16
N GLY A 300 0.54 3.66 2.75
CA GLY A 300 0.91 5.08 2.84
C GLY A 300 1.16 5.61 4.25
N SER A 301 0.56 5.01 5.29
CA SER A 301 0.86 5.33 6.69
C SER A 301 2.24 4.81 7.12
N VAL A 302 2.66 3.66 6.61
CA VAL A 302 3.99 3.07 6.87
C VAL A 302 5.06 3.91 6.18
N ALA A 303 4.84 4.26 4.90
CA ALA A 303 5.71 5.18 4.18
C ALA A 303 5.90 6.52 4.93
N HIS A 304 4.88 7.01 5.64
CA HIS A 304 5.03 8.21 6.46
C HIS A 304 6.01 8.01 7.62
N PHE A 305 5.93 6.87 8.31
CA PHE A 305 6.84 6.55 9.41
C PHE A 305 8.27 6.30 8.92
N GLU A 306 8.42 5.62 7.79
CA GLU A 306 9.70 5.42 7.12
C GLU A 306 10.38 6.75 6.76
N VAL A 307 9.63 7.74 6.26
CA VAL A 307 10.16 9.08 5.93
C VAL A 307 10.73 9.80 7.16
N GLU A 308 10.27 9.50 8.37
CA GLU A 308 10.90 10.02 9.59
C GLU A 308 12.28 9.42 9.82
N THR A 309 12.42 8.10 9.66
CA THR A 309 13.70 7.40 9.79
C THR A 309 14.67 7.74 8.66
N LEU A 310 14.21 7.72 7.40
CA LEU A 310 15.09 7.89 6.25
C LEU A 310 15.71 9.29 6.18
N VAL A 311 14.96 10.35 6.54
CA VAL A 311 15.53 11.70 6.56
C VAL A 311 16.70 11.80 7.52
N GLU A 312 16.57 11.22 8.72
CA GLU A 312 17.65 11.19 9.71
C GLU A 312 18.85 10.39 9.21
N ASN A 313 18.61 9.22 8.60
CA ASN A 313 19.68 8.36 8.07
C ASN A 313 20.39 8.96 6.85
N ILE A 314 19.69 9.68 5.97
CA ILE A 314 20.32 10.44 4.89
C ILE A 314 21.27 11.49 5.49
N MET A 315 20.84 12.23 6.51
CA MET A 315 21.69 13.24 7.15
C MET A 315 22.89 12.61 7.86
N ARG A 316 22.72 11.46 8.52
CA ARG A 316 23.82 10.71 9.14
C ARG A 316 24.83 10.23 8.10
N SER A 317 24.35 9.64 6.99
CA SER A 317 25.18 9.21 5.87
C SER A 317 26.03 10.36 5.32
N ILE A 318 25.42 11.53 5.08
CA ILE A 318 26.11 12.74 4.61
C ILE A 318 27.18 13.21 5.59
N ASN A 319 26.94 13.07 6.89
CA ASN A 319 27.85 13.48 7.95
C ASN A 319 28.88 12.40 8.33
N GLY A 320 28.93 11.25 7.62
CA GLY A 320 29.81 10.13 7.95
C GLY A 320 29.50 9.48 9.29
N GLN A 321 28.26 9.60 9.77
CA GLN A 321 27.80 9.03 11.04
C GLN A 321 27.16 7.65 10.81
N PRO A 322 27.25 6.73 11.79
CA PRO A 322 26.51 5.48 11.74
C PRO A 322 25.00 5.72 11.59
N LEU A 323 24.38 4.93 10.72
CA LEU A 323 22.93 4.92 10.55
C LEU A 323 22.24 4.36 11.80
N GLU A 324 21.02 4.81 12.04
CA GLU A 324 20.19 4.29 13.12
C GLU A 324 19.09 3.39 12.57
N GLU A 325 19.01 2.17 13.09
CA GLU A 325 17.94 1.20 12.79
C GLU A 325 16.66 1.54 13.57
N SER A 326 16.15 2.75 13.34
CA SER A 326 15.05 3.32 14.12
C SER A 326 13.66 2.94 13.61
N PHE A 327 13.54 2.44 12.38
CA PHE A 327 12.27 1.98 11.84
C PHE A 327 11.92 0.61 12.43
N ASP A 328 10.80 0.52 13.13
CA ASP A 328 10.34 -0.68 13.84
C ASP A 328 9.26 -1.44 13.06
N GLY A 329 9.00 -1.07 11.80
CA GLY A 329 7.93 -1.67 10.99
C GLY A 329 6.54 -1.18 11.35
N HIS A 330 6.42 -0.07 12.10
CA HIS A 330 5.15 0.47 12.57
C HIS A 330 4.13 0.61 11.43
N SER A 331 2.96 0.03 11.64
CA SER A 331 1.86 -0.04 10.70
C SER A 331 0.57 0.39 11.38
N ASN A 332 -0.07 1.41 10.80
CA ASN A 332 -1.35 1.93 11.25
C ASN A 332 -2.35 1.85 10.10
N CYS A 333 -3.34 0.96 10.20
CA CYS A 333 -4.28 0.67 9.11
C CYS A 333 -5.72 0.75 9.57
N PHE A 334 -6.50 1.66 8.98
CA PHE A 334 -7.95 1.61 9.10
C PHE A 334 -8.51 0.50 8.20
N VAL A 335 -9.50 -0.22 8.73
CA VAL A 335 -10.24 -1.27 8.02
C VAL A 335 -11.73 -0.95 8.08
N GLU A 336 -12.30 -0.51 6.97
CA GLU A 336 -13.74 -0.34 6.79
C GLU A 336 -14.48 -1.66 7.03
N ALA A 337 -15.52 -1.63 7.86
CA ALA A 337 -16.33 -2.81 8.22
C ALA A 337 -17.76 -2.76 7.64
N GLY A 338 -18.06 -1.75 6.80
CA GLY A 338 -19.42 -1.46 6.35
C GLY A 338 -20.28 -0.80 7.45
N GLY A 339 -21.53 -0.46 7.14
CA GLY A 339 -22.47 0.13 8.11
C GLY A 339 -22.02 1.47 8.71
N GLY A 340 -21.11 2.18 8.04
CA GLY A 340 -20.49 3.41 8.55
C GLY A 340 -19.58 3.18 9.75
N LYS A 341 -18.96 2.00 9.87
CA LYS A 341 -17.99 1.64 10.92
C LYS A 341 -16.67 1.21 10.29
N ALA A 342 -15.58 1.46 11.02
CA ALA A 342 -14.26 0.93 10.70
C ALA A 342 -13.55 0.51 12.00
N LEU A 343 -12.53 -0.32 11.88
CA LEU A 343 -11.58 -0.64 12.95
C LEU A 343 -10.20 -0.09 12.61
N LEU A 344 -9.32 0.01 13.60
CA LEU A 344 -7.95 0.47 13.43
C LEU A 344 -6.99 -0.62 13.91
N LEU A 345 -6.03 -0.98 13.06
CA LEU A 345 -4.91 -1.84 13.39
C LEU A 345 -3.69 -0.97 13.68
N ASP A 346 -2.94 -1.31 14.73
CA ASP A 346 -1.72 -0.60 15.13
C ASP A 346 -0.71 -1.62 15.65
N PHE A 347 0.32 -1.91 14.86
CA PHE A 347 1.27 -3.01 15.05
C PHE A 347 2.66 -2.66 14.50
N ASN A 348 3.67 -3.48 14.76
CA ASN A 348 5.02 -3.31 14.23
C ASN A 348 5.68 -4.67 13.97
N TYR A 349 7.00 -4.74 13.74
CA TYR A 349 7.67 -6.03 13.45
C TYR A 349 7.49 -7.05 14.59
N GLN A 350 7.61 -6.62 15.84
CA GLN A 350 7.58 -7.52 17.01
C GLN A 350 6.20 -7.64 17.66
N THR A 351 5.32 -6.66 17.46
CA THR A 351 4.05 -6.59 18.18
C THR A 351 2.88 -6.80 17.23
N GLU A 352 2.02 -7.76 17.56
CA GLU A 352 0.72 -7.98 16.92
C GLU A 352 -0.21 -6.76 17.07
N PRO A 353 -1.25 -6.62 16.22
CA PRO A 353 -2.34 -5.70 16.47
C PRO A 353 -3.01 -6.02 17.81
N LEU A 354 -3.16 -5.02 18.69
CA LEU A 354 -3.76 -5.19 20.01
C LEU A 354 -5.01 -4.32 20.18
N GLU A 355 -5.89 -4.72 21.11
CA GLU A 355 -7.00 -3.85 21.52
C GLU A 355 -6.49 -2.66 22.31
N GLY A 356 -7.22 -1.55 22.28
CA GLY A 356 -6.84 -0.32 22.98
C GLY A 356 -7.46 0.91 22.35
N ARG A 357 -6.83 2.06 22.61
CA ARG A 357 -7.23 3.36 22.07
C ARG A 357 -6.06 4.07 21.41
N PHE A 358 -6.37 4.88 20.40
CA PHE A 358 -5.40 5.64 19.61
C PHE A 358 -5.89 7.09 19.37
N PRO A 359 -4.98 8.09 19.26
CA PRO A 359 -3.53 8.00 19.51
C PRO A 359 -3.19 8.03 21.01
N PHE A 360 -4.15 8.36 21.87
CA PHE A 360 -3.95 8.46 23.32
C PHE A 360 -4.42 7.20 24.05
N ALA A 361 -3.54 6.63 24.87
CA ALA A 361 -3.71 5.37 25.58
C ALA A 361 -5.05 5.22 26.33
N MET A 362 -5.51 6.26 27.04
CA MET A 362 -6.67 6.17 27.93
C MET A 362 -7.94 6.80 27.34
N PHE A 363 -7.79 7.90 26.60
CA PHE A 363 -8.90 8.73 26.10
C PHE A 363 -8.88 8.91 24.58
N GLY A 364 -8.06 8.13 23.87
CA GLY A 364 -8.00 8.15 22.41
C GLY A 364 -9.38 7.87 21.81
N PRO A 365 -9.82 8.68 20.83
CA PRO A 365 -11.16 8.55 20.25
C PRO A 365 -11.28 7.31 19.35
N MET A 366 -10.16 6.83 18.80
CA MET A 366 -10.14 5.68 17.89
C MET A 366 -9.97 4.37 18.67
N LYS A 367 -10.85 3.41 18.40
CA LYS A 367 -10.81 2.08 19.01
C LYS A 367 -9.98 1.14 18.16
N LEU A 368 -8.99 0.49 18.77
CA LEU A 368 -8.19 -0.55 18.10
C LEU A 368 -8.96 -1.88 18.07
N LEU A 369 -8.86 -2.60 16.96
CA LEU A 369 -9.50 -3.88 16.67
C LEU A 369 -11.04 -3.95 16.84
N ASN A 370 -11.71 -2.82 17.08
CA ASN A 370 -13.14 -2.80 17.36
C ASN A 370 -13.86 -1.82 16.41
N PRO A 371 -14.87 -2.28 15.64
CA PRO A 371 -15.62 -1.41 14.72
C PRO A 371 -16.27 -0.22 15.43
N SER A 372 -16.05 0.99 14.93
CA SER A 372 -16.67 2.21 15.44
C SER A 372 -16.93 3.24 14.33
N ARG A 373 -17.95 4.09 14.53
CA ARG A 373 -18.24 5.21 13.62
C ARG A 373 -17.14 6.26 13.61
N ILE A 374 -16.45 6.45 14.74
CA ILE A 374 -15.35 7.40 14.86
C ILE A 374 -14.18 6.98 13.96
N ASN A 375 -13.81 5.70 13.97
CA ASN A 375 -12.77 5.19 13.08
C ASN A 375 -13.15 5.36 11.60
N HIS A 376 -14.43 5.17 11.25
CA HIS A 376 -14.90 5.40 9.88
C HIS A 376 -14.75 6.86 9.47
N LEU A 377 -15.18 7.79 10.33
CA LEU A 377 -14.94 9.22 10.12
C LEU A 377 -13.44 9.53 10.03
N GLY A 378 -12.61 8.85 10.82
CA GLY A 378 -11.14 8.90 10.75
C GLY A 378 -10.60 8.50 9.38
N LYS A 379 -11.00 7.35 8.83
CA LYS A 379 -10.63 6.88 7.48
C LYS A 379 -11.00 7.92 6.41
N LEU A 380 -12.23 8.46 6.48
CA LEU A 380 -12.69 9.48 5.53
C LEU A 380 -11.90 10.79 5.66
N ALA A 381 -11.65 11.23 6.89
CA ALA A 381 -10.88 12.43 7.19
C ALA A 381 -9.40 12.30 6.79
N PHE A 382 -8.85 11.07 6.78
CA PHE A 382 -7.45 10.81 6.46
C PHE A 382 -7.06 11.30 5.06
N ARG A 383 -8.00 11.36 4.11
CA ARG A 383 -7.75 11.98 2.80
C ARG A 383 -7.25 13.43 2.93
N TYR A 384 -7.80 14.23 3.84
CA TYR A 384 -7.38 15.60 4.04
C TYR A 384 -6.02 15.68 4.75
N ILE A 385 -5.81 14.81 5.75
CA ILE A 385 -4.51 14.67 6.43
C ILE A 385 -3.43 14.32 5.40
N TYR A 386 -3.73 13.37 4.50
CA TYR A 386 -2.85 12.97 3.43
C TYR A 386 -2.41 14.15 2.55
N TRP A 387 -3.39 14.89 2.00
CA TRP A 387 -3.10 15.97 1.07
C TRP A 387 -2.42 17.19 1.70
N TYR A 388 -2.78 17.54 2.93
CA TYR A 388 -2.41 18.83 3.53
C TYR A 388 -1.37 18.71 4.67
N MET A 389 -1.09 17.50 5.14
CA MET A 389 -0.11 17.25 6.19
C MET A 389 0.98 16.28 5.72
N LEU A 390 0.60 15.08 5.27
CA LEU A 390 1.56 14.06 4.88
C LEU A 390 2.38 14.47 3.66
N LEU A 391 1.74 14.67 2.50
CA LEU A 391 2.48 14.99 1.27
C LEU A 391 3.37 16.24 1.40
N PRO A 392 2.96 17.33 2.08
CA PRO A 392 3.86 18.46 2.36
C PRO A 392 5.06 18.16 3.30
N GLY A 393 5.24 16.93 3.79
CA GLY A 393 6.33 16.55 4.70
C GLY A 393 6.16 17.10 6.12
N ARG A 394 4.91 17.25 6.60
CA ARG A 394 4.59 17.72 7.95
C ARG A 394 4.34 16.52 8.87
N LYS A 395 4.75 16.64 10.12
CA LYS A 395 4.45 15.64 11.16
C LYS A 395 2.95 15.65 11.46
N ILE A 396 2.36 14.48 11.69
CA ILE A 396 1.03 14.42 12.29
C ILE A 396 1.19 14.65 13.81
N PRO A 397 0.53 15.68 14.38
CA PRO A 397 0.60 15.93 15.81
C PRO A 397 0.21 14.69 16.62
N PHE A 398 0.99 14.41 17.67
CA PHE A 398 0.76 13.33 18.64
C PHE A 398 0.85 11.89 18.11
N ILE A 399 1.23 11.69 16.84
CA ILE A 399 1.51 10.36 16.29
C ILE A 399 3.03 10.21 16.15
N PRO A 400 3.69 9.42 17.03
CA PRO A 400 5.11 9.11 16.87
C PRO A 400 5.34 8.18 15.67
N ASN A 401 6.56 8.19 15.13
CA ASN A 401 6.97 7.27 14.07
C ASN A 401 7.13 5.83 14.58
N LYS A 402 7.60 5.64 15.82
CA LYS A 402 7.67 4.33 16.48
C LYS A 402 6.32 3.95 17.09
N MET A 403 5.99 2.66 17.06
CA MET A 403 4.75 2.18 17.67
C MET A 403 4.80 2.34 19.20
N SER A 404 3.69 2.80 19.79
CA SER A 404 3.54 2.82 21.25
C SER A 404 2.73 1.63 21.76
N ILE A 405 3.20 0.99 22.83
CA ILE A 405 2.45 -0.04 23.57
C ILE A 405 1.54 0.55 24.65
N LYS A 406 1.63 1.85 24.95
CA LYS A 406 0.86 2.48 26.03
C LYS A 406 -0.64 2.41 25.73
N GLY A 407 -1.43 1.88 26.68
CA GLY A 407 -2.89 1.77 26.57
C GLY A 407 -3.38 0.61 25.69
N LYS A 408 -2.47 -0.22 25.17
CA LYS A 408 -2.83 -1.46 24.46
C LYS A 408 -2.94 -2.62 25.44
N LYS A 409 -3.98 -3.43 25.28
CA LYS A 409 -4.19 -4.65 26.04
C LYS A 409 -3.34 -5.75 25.42
N GLN A 410 -2.27 -6.14 26.10
CA GLN A 410 -1.49 -7.30 25.71
C GLN A 410 -2.31 -8.57 25.98
N PRO A 411 -2.18 -9.61 25.12
CA PRO A 411 -2.77 -10.90 25.43
C PRO A 411 -2.23 -11.37 26.77
N LYS A 412 -3.08 -11.91 27.65
CA LYS A 412 -2.57 -12.64 28.81
C LYS A 412 -1.80 -13.84 28.26
N ILE A 413 -0.50 -13.89 28.52
CA ILE A 413 0.32 -15.07 28.22
C ILE A 413 -0.28 -16.18 29.09
N SER A 414 -0.96 -17.14 28.45
CA SER A 414 -1.48 -18.35 29.08
C SER A 414 -0.40 -19.38 29.24
#